data_AF-A0A8T2T6N2-F1
#
_entry.id   AF-A0A8T2T6N2-F1
#
_cell.length_a   1.000
_cell.length_b   1.000
_cell.length_c   1.000
_cell.angle_alpha   90.00
_cell.angle_beta   90.00
_cell.angle_gamma   90.00
#
_symmetry.space_group_name_H-M   'P 1'
#
loop_
_entity.id
_entity.type
_entity.pdbx_description
1 polymer ?
#
loop_
_entity_poly.entity_id
_entity_poly.type
_entity_poly.pdbx_seq_one_letter_code
_entity_poly.pdbx_strand_id
1 'polypeptide(L)'
;MSTIDKMLIKGIRSFSPDNTHVITFYKPLTLIVGPNGAGKTTIIESLKHACTGELPPNARSGQSFVHDPKVAGETEVKAQIKLRFKTAAGKDVVCIRSFQLTQKGAKLEYKAIESVLQTIDPVTGEKVSLSYRCADMDREVPALMGVSKAILENVIFVHQDEANWPLADGATLKKKFDDIFSATKYTKALEVIKKLHKEQAQEIKMQKLKLEHSHTLRDAAYKLQDSIDHDTHNSDKLKAQIQKLDQEIAEIQMRINQIEKTIKDLRRLHEEVRLLETKRSTLFSLQEQQYAKLTEENEDTDEELMEWQAKFEQNLGALRIKINKGERDLADQTTQIDILNKKYNQECVNIGKQQAEADAFSATEKERNAMIQQLFRDYNLGSVGLSLSHDAATQMTSRAEVRLKELMKDVDDKKHVGEAEVSKVWKLVEANSRKLSELQGQLAAKRKSEEDMQKRVEEIDVEIEDHAHVKYDVSGLDEKEKQLEEEVNRQSSKLSEKNFETEIDNLRVEIYRLEQRIKSLHREKDGIAKESVDRVQLDLKREELADREKKMKMILEDNKDSIKKALKGRLPSIENLKKEIGDVFRQVTFSFLGSESCILSFFEDPSQK
;
A
#
# COMPACT_ATOMS: atom_id res chain seq x y z
N MET A 1 -28.25 -75.21 29.89
CA MET A 1 -29.61 -75.24 29.29
C MET A 1 -30.48 -74.31 30.09
N SER A 2 -31.13 -73.35 29.43
CA SER A 2 -31.99 -72.36 30.09
C SER A 2 -33.31 -73.00 30.53
N THR A 3 -33.84 -72.61 31.70
CA THR A 3 -35.09 -73.19 32.21
C THR A 3 -35.93 -72.16 32.97
N ILE A 4 -37.25 -72.17 32.75
CA ILE A 4 -38.19 -71.44 33.63
C ILE A 4 -38.43 -72.25 34.91
N ASP A 5 -38.46 -71.58 36.06
CA ASP A 5 -38.60 -72.24 37.36
C ASP A 5 -39.89 -71.80 38.09
N LYS A 6 -40.16 -70.49 38.19
CA LYS A 6 -41.38 -69.95 38.82
C LYS A 6 -41.85 -68.67 38.14
N MET A 7 -43.17 -68.47 38.05
CA MET A 7 -43.77 -67.20 37.64
C MET A 7 -44.83 -66.76 38.66
N LEU A 8 -44.83 -65.47 39.01
CA LEU A 8 -45.91 -64.81 39.73
C LEU A 8 -46.70 -63.94 38.75
N ILE A 9 -48.03 -64.06 38.77
CA ILE A 9 -48.97 -63.21 38.03
C ILE A 9 -49.86 -62.47 39.05
N LYS A 10 -50.07 -61.18 38.81
CA LYS A 10 -50.94 -60.30 39.60
C LYS A 10 -51.60 -59.26 38.69
N GLY A 11 -52.92 -59.06 38.80
CA GLY A 11 -53.66 -58.03 38.04
C GLY A 11 -53.72 -58.22 36.51
N ILE A 12 -53.60 -59.45 35.99
CA ILE A 12 -53.64 -59.76 34.54
C ILE A 12 -54.93 -60.54 34.23
N ARG A 13 -55.79 -60.01 33.36
CA ARG A 13 -57.12 -60.55 33.02
C ARG A 13 -57.88 -61.11 34.23
N SER A 14 -58.06 -62.43 34.34
CA SER A 14 -58.81 -63.07 35.44
C SER A 14 -58.05 -63.19 36.76
N PHE A 15 -56.74 -62.88 36.79
CA PHE A 15 -55.95 -62.83 38.02
C PHE A 15 -56.17 -61.46 38.70
N SER A 16 -56.76 -61.47 39.90
CA SER A 16 -57.08 -60.23 40.65
C SER A 16 -55.83 -59.38 40.99
N PRO A 17 -56.00 -58.07 41.19
CA PRO A 17 -54.94 -57.17 41.63
C PRO A 17 -54.66 -57.21 43.14
N ASP A 18 -55.37 -58.04 43.91
CA ASP A 18 -55.14 -58.21 45.35
C ASP A 18 -54.24 -59.42 45.57
N ASN A 19 -54.61 -60.54 44.95
CA ASN A 19 -54.00 -61.85 45.15
C ASN A 19 -52.75 -62.06 44.28
N THR A 20 -51.70 -62.61 44.87
CA THR A 20 -50.50 -63.07 44.14
C THR A 20 -50.62 -64.54 43.79
N HIS A 21 -50.75 -64.86 42.50
CA HIS A 21 -50.79 -66.24 42.04
C HIS A 21 -49.39 -66.69 41.61
N VAL A 22 -48.83 -67.70 42.28
CA VAL A 22 -47.49 -68.24 42.00
C VAL A 22 -47.58 -69.61 41.37
N ILE A 23 -47.00 -69.75 40.18
CA ILE A 23 -46.92 -70.98 39.39
C ILE A 23 -45.48 -71.49 39.45
N THR A 24 -45.29 -72.77 39.76
CA THR A 24 -43.99 -73.44 39.72
C THR A 24 -43.96 -74.37 38.51
N PHE A 25 -42.90 -74.27 37.70
CA PHE A 25 -42.70 -75.10 36.52
C PHE A 25 -41.81 -76.30 36.87
N TYR A 26 -42.29 -77.48 36.55
CA TYR A 26 -41.64 -78.76 36.77
C TYR A 26 -41.03 -79.31 35.47
N LYS A 27 -39.99 -80.14 35.64
CA LYS A 27 -39.21 -80.74 34.56
C LYS A 27 -39.42 -82.26 34.60
N PRO A 28 -39.58 -82.97 33.47
CA PRO A 28 -39.60 -82.44 32.09
C PRO A 28 -40.95 -81.84 31.67
N LEU A 29 -42.04 -82.08 32.42
CA LEU A 29 -43.41 -81.72 32.05
C LEU A 29 -44.11 -80.93 33.17
N THR A 30 -44.84 -79.89 32.78
CA THR A 30 -45.79 -79.17 33.66
C THR A 30 -47.18 -79.26 33.05
N LEU A 31 -48.14 -79.85 33.76
CA LEU A 31 -49.52 -79.98 33.31
C LEU A 31 -50.39 -78.87 33.93
N ILE A 32 -51.05 -78.07 33.09
CA ILE A 32 -51.95 -76.98 33.52
C ILE A 32 -53.38 -77.33 33.08
N VAL A 33 -54.23 -77.71 34.03
CA VAL A 33 -55.62 -78.10 33.81
C VAL A 33 -56.59 -77.20 34.58
N GLY A 34 -57.84 -77.15 34.12
CA GLY A 34 -58.91 -76.33 34.70
C GLY A 34 -60.01 -76.04 33.68
N PRO A 35 -61.17 -75.51 34.10
CA PRO A 35 -62.28 -75.22 33.21
C PRO A 35 -61.96 -74.13 32.18
N ASN A 36 -62.85 -73.92 31.21
CA ASN A 36 -62.75 -72.80 30.28
C ASN A 36 -62.95 -71.48 31.05
N GLY A 37 -62.22 -70.42 30.66
CA GLY A 37 -62.16 -69.16 31.42
C GLY A 37 -61.22 -69.15 32.63
N ALA A 38 -60.68 -70.29 33.10
CA ALA A 38 -59.80 -70.38 34.27
C ALA A 38 -58.39 -69.75 34.12
N GLY A 39 -58.15 -68.91 33.11
CA GLY A 39 -56.86 -68.22 32.91
C GLY A 39 -55.72 -69.07 32.31
N LYS A 40 -55.96 -70.32 31.89
CA LYS A 40 -54.93 -71.22 31.31
C LYS A 40 -54.11 -70.56 30.20
N THR A 41 -54.78 -70.02 29.16
CA THR A 41 -54.13 -69.31 28.04
C THR A 41 -53.39 -68.06 28.54
N THR A 42 -53.91 -67.38 29.56
CA THR A 42 -53.30 -66.18 30.17
C THR A 42 -52.00 -66.46 30.92
N ILE A 43 -51.78 -67.69 31.39
CA ILE A 43 -50.47 -68.11 31.89
C ILE A 43 -49.44 -68.13 30.75
N ILE A 44 -49.80 -68.68 29.59
CA ILE A 44 -48.91 -68.73 28.41
C ILE A 44 -48.69 -67.35 27.80
N GLU A 45 -49.74 -66.51 27.72
CA GLU A 45 -49.64 -65.10 27.34
C GLU A 45 -48.69 -64.33 28.28
N SER A 46 -48.75 -64.59 29.59
CA SER A 46 -47.86 -63.96 30.57
C SER A 46 -46.42 -64.42 30.42
N LEU A 47 -46.18 -65.70 30.07
CA LEU A 47 -44.83 -66.20 29.72
C LEU A 47 -44.31 -65.56 28.44
N LYS A 48 -45.11 -65.52 27.35
CA LYS A 48 -44.77 -64.83 26.09
C LYS A 48 -44.35 -63.40 26.38
N HIS A 49 -45.20 -62.65 27.07
CA HIS A 49 -44.98 -61.24 27.38
C HIS A 49 -43.77 -61.02 28.31
N ALA A 50 -43.56 -61.83 29.34
CA ALA A 50 -42.39 -61.75 30.20
C ALA A 50 -41.07 -61.91 29.44
N CYS A 51 -41.05 -62.82 28.46
CA CYS A 51 -39.86 -63.17 27.69
C CYS A 51 -39.59 -62.22 26.51
N THR A 52 -40.60 -61.79 25.76
CA THR A 52 -40.43 -61.06 24.49
C THR A 52 -40.96 -59.63 24.48
N GLY A 53 -41.76 -59.25 25.48
CA GLY A 53 -42.51 -57.99 25.52
C GLY A 53 -43.73 -57.91 24.62
N GLU A 54 -43.97 -58.93 23.78
CA GLU A 54 -45.12 -58.93 22.89
C GLU A 54 -46.43 -59.10 23.67
N LEU A 55 -47.43 -58.31 23.32
CA LEU A 55 -48.78 -58.43 23.87
C LEU A 55 -49.55 -59.53 23.10
N PRO A 56 -50.59 -60.14 23.70
CA PRO A 56 -51.48 -61.05 22.97
C PRO A 56 -52.17 -60.35 21.78
N PRO A 57 -52.48 -61.05 20.68
CA PRO A 57 -53.05 -60.42 19.48
C PRO A 57 -54.38 -59.69 19.76
N ASN A 58 -55.19 -60.23 20.67
CA ASN A 58 -56.47 -59.64 21.07
C ASN A 58 -56.36 -58.51 22.13
N ALA A 59 -55.13 -58.06 22.48
CA ALA A 59 -54.89 -57.09 23.55
C ALA A 59 -55.04 -55.60 23.14
N ARG A 60 -55.25 -55.32 21.84
CA ARG A 60 -55.28 -53.97 21.20
C ARG A 60 -54.08 -53.07 21.50
N SER A 61 -54.05 -52.49 22.71
CA SER A 61 -53.00 -51.58 23.20
C SER A 61 -52.68 -51.84 24.68
N GLY A 62 -52.78 -53.09 25.12
CA GLY A 62 -52.51 -53.55 26.50
C GLY A 62 -53.71 -53.46 27.46
N GLN A 63 -54.74 -52.69 27.10
CA GLN A 63 -55.94 -52.46 27.93
C GLN A 63 -56.67 -53.74 28.34
N SER A 64 -56.86 -54.71 27.43
CA SER A 64 -57.52 -56.00 27.72
C SER A 64 -56.56 -57.10 28.20
N PHE A 65 -55.32 -56.75 28.55
CA PHE A 65 -54.36 -57.65 29.18
C PHE A 65 -54.29 -57.44 30.70
N VAL A 66 -54.35 -56.20 31.16
CA VAL A 66 -54.51 -55.86 32.59
C VAL A 66 -55.95 -56.12 33.03
N HIS A 67 -56.15 -56.47 34.31
CA HIS A 67 -57.46 -56.64 34.93
C HIS A 67 -58.26 -55.32 34.90
N ASP A 68 -59.54 -55.38 34.55
CA ASP A 68 -60.38 -54.17 34.35
C ASP A 68 -60.64 -53.46 35.69
N PRO A 69 -60.29 -52.16 35.84
CA PRO A 69 -60.55 -51.40 37.06
C PRO A 69 -62.03 -51.39 37.47
N LYS A 70 -62.97 -51.45 36.52
CA LYS A 70 -64.41 -51.51 36.81
C LYS A 70 -64.83 -52.83 37.45
N VAL A 71 -64.11 -53.92 37.20
CA VAL A 71 -64.36 -55.24 37.81
C VAL A 71 -63.73 -55.31 39.21
N ALA A 72 -62.59 -54.65 39.41
CA ALA A 72 -61.97 -54.47 40.73
C ALA A 72 -62.72 -53.47 41.63
N GLY A 73 -63.50 -52.55 41.05
CA GLY A 73 -64.11 -51.43 41.78
C GLY A 73 -63.16 -50.26 42.07
N GLU A 74 -62.01 -50.22 41.39
CA GLU A 74 -60.94 -49.24 41.60
C GLU A 74 -60.82 -48.26 40.41
N THR A 75 -60.20 -47.09 40.62
CA THR A 75 -59.90 -46.14 39.54
C THR A 75 -58.63 -46.46 38.76
N GLU A 76 -57.73 -47.24 39.36
CA GLU A 76 -56.43 -47.62 38.80
C GLU A 76 -56.08 -49.05 39.25
N VAL A 77 -55.77 -49.93 38.30
CA VAL A 77 -55.28 -51.28 38.58
C VAL A 77 -53.81 -51.39 38.21
N LYS A 78 -53.01 -51.92 39.15
CA LYS A 78 -51.60 -52.26 38.93
C LYS A 78 -51.44 -53.76 38.74
N ALA A 79 -50.71 -54.12 37.68
CA ALA A 79 -50.42 -55.50 37.33
C ALA A 79 -48.93 -55.78 37.30
N GLN A 80 -48.54 -57.02 37.58
CA GLN A 80 -47.16 -57.44 37.56
C GLN A 80 -47.02 -58.90 37.12
N ILE A 81 -46.04 -59.15 36.27
CA ILE A 81 -45.56 -60.48 35.90
C ILE A 81 -44.10 -60.58 36.36
N LYS A 82 -43.81 -61.58 37.20
CA LYS A 82 -42.46 -61.81 37.75
C LYS A 82 -42.02 -63.24 37.45
N LEU A 83 -41.15 -63.39 36.46
CA LEU A 83 -40.65 -64.67 35.95
C LEU A 83 -39.22 -64.92 36.44
N ARG A 84 -39.01 -66.04 37.16
CA ARG A 84 -37.69 -66.58 37.48
C ARG A 84 -37.31 -67.65 36.46
N PHE A 85 -36.13 -67.48 35.88
CA PHE A 85 -35.53 -68.43 34.95
C PHE A 85 -34.02 -68.55 35.17
N LYS A 86 -33.45 -69.69 34.78
CA LYS A 86 -32.01 -69.88 34.68
C LYS A 86 -31.57 -69.58 33.25
N THR A 87 -30.53 -68.78 33.15
CA THR A 87 -29.87 -68.40 31.90
C THR A 87 -29.16 -69.59 31.23
N ALA A 88 -28.73 -69.41 29.97
CA ALA A 88 -27.94 -70.43 29.28
C ALA A 88 -26.66 -70.82 30.05
N ALA A 89 -26.07 -69.84 30.74
CA ALA A 89 -24.89 -69.95 31.62
C ALA A 89 -25.21 -70.42 33.06
N GLY A 90 -26.45 -70.85 33.35
CA GLY A 90 -26.84 -71.43 34.65
C GLY A 90 -27.13 -70.44 35.78
N LYS A 91 -26.93 -69.13 35.57
CA LYS A 91 -27.25 -68.08 36.56
C LYS A 91 -28.76 -67.89 36.73
N ASP A 92 -29.22 -67.70 37.96
CA ASP A 92 -30.61 -67.38 38.30
C ASP A 92 -30.93 -65.90 38.04
N VAL A 93 -31.92 -65.65 37.20
CA VAL A 93 -32.39 -64.31 36.81
C VAL A 93 -33.90 -64.20 37.03
N VAL A 94 -34.34 -63.02 37.46
CA VAL A 94 -35.74 -62.69 37.70
C VAL A 94 -36.12 -61.45 36.87
N CYS A 95 -36.94 -61.66 35.86
CA CYS A 95 -37.56 -60.59 35.07
C CYS A 95 -38.85 -60.13 35.76
N ILE A 96 -39.02 -58.82 35.96
CA ILE A 96 -40.21 -58.21 36.53
C ILE A 96 -40.74 -57.18 35.53
N ARG A 97 -41.92 -57.42 34.96
CA ARG A 97 -42.66 -56.46 34.15
C ARG A 97 -43.86 -55.95 34.93
N SER A 98 -44.03 -54.63 35.00
CA SER A 98 -45.12 -53.99 35.74
C SER A 98 -45.95 -53.10 34.82
N PHE A 99 -47.26 -53.04 35.06
CA PHE A 99 -48.22 -52.32 34.22
C PHE A 99 -49.24 -51.59 35.08
N GLN A 100 -49.82 -50.54 34.53
CA GLN A 100 -50.87 -49.75 35.15
C GLN A 100 -51.98 -49.51 34.13
N LEU A 101 -53.23 -49.71 34.56
CA LEU A 101 -54.42 -49.42 33.77
C LEU A 101 -55.30 -48.45 34.57
N THR A 102 -55.48 -47.23 34.05
CA THR A 102 -56.22 -46.16 34.74
C THR A 102 -57.53 -45.86 34.02
N GLN A 103 -58.63 -45.75 34.76
CA GLN A 103 -59.95 -45.36 34.24
C GLN A 103 -60.07 -43.84 34.21
N LYS A 104 -59.99 -43.22 33.03
CA LYS A 104 -60.19 -41.77 32.83
C LYS A 104 -61.54 -41.52 32.15
N GLY A 105 -62.57 -41.31 32.96
CA GLY A 105 -63.95 -41.13 32.49
C GLY A 105 -64.44 -42.37 31.75
N ALA A 106 -64.73 -42.26 30.45
CA ALA A 106 -65.11 -43.40 29.61
C ALA A 106 -63.92 -44.19 29.03
N LYS A 107 -62.69 -43.64 29.05
CA LYS A 107 -61.50 -44.25 28.41
C LYS A 107 -60.62 -44.98 29.42
N LEU A 108 -60.02 -46.08 28.98
CA LEU A 108 -58.97 -46.80 29.70
C LEU A 108 -57.59 -46.36 29.18
N GLU A 109 -56.66 -46.03 30.08
CA GLU A 109 -55.28 -45.68 29.74
C GLU A 109 -54.32 -46.74 30.27
N TYR A 110 -53.70 -47.48 29.34
CA TYR A 110 -52.67 -48.47 29.64
C TYR A 110 -51.28 -47.82 29.63
N LYS A 111 -50.49 -48.11 30.66
CA LYS A 111 -49.11 -47.67 30.81
C LYS A 111 -48.23 -48.84 31.24
N ALA A 112 -47.24 -49.19 30.43
CA ALA A 112 -46.14 -50.04 30.90
C ALA A 112 -45.29 -49.24 31.89
N ILE A 113 -45.08 -49.77 33.09
CA ILE A 113 -44.18 -49.21 34.09
C ILE A 113 -42.76 -49.73 33.81
N GLU A 114 -41.77 -49.07 34.42
CA GLU A 114 -40.40 -49.56 34.56
C GLU A 114 -40.34 -51.07 34.86
N SER A 115 -39.43 -51.75 34.18
CA SER A 115 -39.26 -53.19 34.25
C SER A 115 -37.85 -53.51 34.74
N VAL A 116 -37.77 -54.45 35.68
CA VAL A 116 -36.58 -54.68 36.49
C VAL A 116 -36.05 -56.09 36.25
N LEU A 117 -34.76 -56.18 35.95
CA LEU A 117 -34.05 -57.44 35.81
C LEU A 117 -33.15 -57.64 37.05
N GLN A 118 -33.50 -58.62 37.88
CA GLN A 118 -32.71 -58.96 39.07
C GLN A 118 -31.86 -60.20 38.78
N THR A 119 -30.54 -60.09 38.89
CA THR A 119 -29.63 -61.24 38.87
C THR A 119 -29.26 -61.59 40.30
N ILE A 120 -29.27 -62.88 40.62
CA ILE A 120 -28.74 -63.36 41.91
C ILE A 120 -27.30 -63.81 41.66
N ASP A 121 -26.35 -63.23 42.39
CA ASP A 121 -24.97 -63.68 42.34
C ASP A 121 -24.86 -65.04 43.07
N PRO A 122 -24.45 -66.13 42.39
CA PRO A 122 -24.34 -67.45 43.02
C PRO A 122 -23.22 -67.55 44.07
N VAL A 123 -22.29 -66.60 44.15
CA VAL A 123 -21.18 -66.62 45.12
C VAL A 123 -21.51 -65.85 46.39
N THR A 124 -22.04 -64.63 46.25
CA THR A 124 -22.36 -63.74 47.39
C THR A 124 -23.80 -63.88 47.89
N GLY A 125 -24.71 -64.42 47.07
CA GLY A 125 -26.15 -64.44 47.34
C GLY A 125 -26.84 -63.08 47.20
N GLU A 126 -26.11 -62.03 46.85
CA GLU A 126 -26.65 -60.69 46.68
C GLU A 126 -27.54 -60.58 45.43
N LYS A 127 -28.56 -59.71 45.54
CA LYS A 127 -29.53 -59.46 44.47
C LYS A 127 -29.17 -58.15 43.78
N VAL A 128 -28.46 -58.24 42.66
CA VAL A 128 -28.15 -57.07 41.83
C VAL A 128 -29.35 -56.80 40.93
N SER A 129 -30.08 -55.71 41.22
CA SER A 129 -31.19 -55.24 40.38
C SER A 129 -30.71 -54.20 39.39
N LEU A 130 -30.83 -54.51 38.10
CA LEU A 130 -30.64 -53.57 37.01
C LEU A 130 -32.01 -53.15 36.48
N SER A 131 -32.29 -51.85 36.47
CA SER A 131 -33.47 -51.32 35.80
C SER A 131 -33.14 -51.06 34.32
N TYR A 132 -34.07 -51.45 33.44
CA TYR A 132 -33.93 -51.30 32.00
C TYR A 132 -35.15 -50.58 31.42
N ARG A 133 -34.96 -49.86 30.31
CA ARG A 133 -36.11 -49.46 29.48
C ARG A 133 -36.72 -50.72 28.88
N CYS A 134 -38.03 -50.72 28.67
CA CYS A 134 -38.74 -51.92 28.20
C CYS A 134 -38.14 -52.51 26.91
N ALA A 135 -37.75 -51.65 25.96
CA ALA A 135 -37.11 -52.07 24.70
C ALA A 135 -35.74 -52.74 24.87
N ASP A 136 -34.98 -52.39 25.91
CA ASP A 136 -33.68 -53.03 26.20
C ASP A 136 -33.93 -54.41 26.82
N MET A 137 -34.87 -54.53 27.75
CA MET A 137 -35.26 -55.82 28.34
C MET A 137 -35.84 -56.79 27.30
N ASP A 138 -36.58 -56.31 26.29
CA ASP A 138 -37.09 -57.13 25.17
C ASP A 138 -35.98 -57.74 24.30
N ARG A 139 -34.76 -57.20 24.40
CA ARG A 139 -33.54 -57.72 23.77
C ARG A 139 -32.74 -58.59 24.73
N GLU A 140 -32.54 -58.14 25.97
CA GLU A 140 -31.69 -58.81 26.96
C GLU A 140 -32.29 -60.11 27.51
N VAL A 141 -33.61 -60.19 27.74
CA VAL A 141 -34.22 -61.42 28.28
C VAL A 141 -34.10 -62.60 27.30
N PRO A 142 -34.41 -62.47 25.99
CA PRO A 142 -34.11 -63.51 25.01
C PRO A 142 -32.62 -63.89 24.93
N ALA A 143 -31.73 -62.89 24.96
CA ALA A 143 -30.28 -63.12 24.92
C ALA A 143 -29.78 -63.93 26.14
N LEU A 144 -30.25 -63.60 27.34
CA LEU A 144 -29.93 -64.32 28.58
C LEU A 144 -30.55 -65.73 28.62
N MET A 145 -31.70 -65.92 27.99
CA MET A 145 -32.27 -67.26 27.73
C MET A 145 -31.53 -68.04 26.64
N GLY A 146 -30.64 -67.41 25.86
CA GLY A 146 -29.90 -68.05 24.78
C GLY A 146 -30.76 -68.42 23.57
N VAL A 147 -31.92 -67.76 23.38
CA VAL A 147 -32.90 -68.05 22.33
C VAL A 147 -33.33 -66.75 21.68
N SER A 148 -33.51 -66.72 20.35
CA SER A 148 -33.95 -65.49 19.67
C SER A 148 -35.39 -65.12 20.05
N LYS A 149 -35.71 -63.82 20.07
CA LYS A 149 -37.08 -63.32 20.30
C LYS A 149 -38.08 -63.99 19.37
N ALA A 150 -37.73 -64.16 18.09
CA ALA A 150 -38.58 -64.82 17.10
C ALA A 150 -38.86 -66.31 17.41
N ILE A 151 -37.91 -67.06 17.99
CA ILE A 151 -38.15 -68.44 18.41
C ILE A 151 -39.03 -68.48 19.68
N LEU A 152 -38.80 -67.60 20.64
CA LEU A 152 -39.65 -67.47 21.83
C LEU A 152 -41.10 -67.14 21.46
N GLU A 153 -41.30 -66.28 20.46
CA GLU A 153 -42.62 -65.82 20.00
C GLU A 153 -43.34 -66.81 19.08
N ASN A 154 -42.63 -67.39 18.11
CA ASN A 154 -43.21 -68.16 16.99
C ASN A 154 -43.05 -69.68 17.13
N VAL A 155 -42.30 -70.16 18.13
CA VAL A 155 -42.08 -71.61 18.35
C VAL A 155 -42.37 -72.03 19.79
N ILE A 156 -41.91 -71.28 20.81
CA ILE A 156 -41.99 -71.71 22.22
C ILE A 156 -43.29 -71.24 22.90
N PHE A 157 -43.60 -69.95 22.84
CA PHE A 157 -44.79 -69.35 23.46
C PHE A 157 -45.76 -68.80 22.40
N VAL A 158 -46.06 -69.61 21.39
CA VAL A 158 -47.02 -69.29 20.34
C VAL A 158 -48.40 -69.05 20.97
N HIS A 159 -49.11 -68.02 20.52
CA HIS A 159 -50.48 -67.78 20.98
C HIS A 159 -51.41 -68.86 20.44
N GLN A 160 -52.45 -69.21 21.20
CA GLN A 160 -53.40 -70.26 20.83
C GLN A 160 -54.06 -69.99 19.46
N ASP A 161 -54.39 -68.73 19.18
CA ASP A 161 -55.02 -68.30 17.91
C ASP A 161 -54.00 -68.29 16.74
N GLU A 162 -52.70 -68.28 17.04
CA GLU A 162 -51.59 -68.22 16.08
C GLU A 162 -50.91 -69.59 15.85
N ALA A 163 -51.29 -70.63 16.60
CA ALA A 163 -50.60 -71.93 16.62
C ALA A 163 -50.53 -72.62 15.24
N ASN A 164 -51.51 -72.36 14.37
CA ASN A 164 -51.58 -72.92 13.03
C ASN A 164 -50.80 -72.13 11.96
N TRP A 165 -49.95 -71.16 12.35
CA TRP A 165 -49.15 -70.38 11.39
C TRP A 165 -48.31 -71.20 10.38
N PRO A 166 -47.83 -72.43 10.66
CA PRO A 166 -47.15 -73.25 9.66
C PRO A 166 -48.05 -73.69 8.49
N LEU A 167 -49.37 -73.58 8.64
CA LEU A 167 -50.40 -73.85 7.63
C LEU A 167 -51.00 -72.56 7.04
N ALA A 168 -50.46 -71.40 7.40
CA ALA A 168 -50.88 -70.11 6.85
C ALA A 168 -50.45 -69.92 5.39
N ASP A 169 -50.89 -68.83 4.78
CA ASP A 169 -50.51 -68.44 3.42
C ASP A 169 -48.98 -68.24 3.28
N GLY A 170 -48.49 -68.32 2.04
CA GLY A 170 -47.06 -68.26 1.74
C GLY A 170 -46.37 -66.96 2.16
N ALA A 171 -47.08 -65.82 2.29
CA ALA A 171 -46.48 -64.57 2.76
C ALA A 171 -46.32 -64.57 4.28
N THR A 172 -47.35 -65.01 5.02
CA THR A 172 -47.28 -65.19 6.48
C THR A 172 -46.21 -66.21 6.87
N LEU A 173 -46.19 -67.35 6.19
CA LEU A 173 -45.22 -68.42 6.40
C LEU A 173 -43.78 -67.93 6.15
N LYS A 174 -43.54 -67.28 5.01
CA LYS A 174 -42.23 -66.71 4.68
C LYS A 174 -41.78 -65.67 5.71
N LYS A 175 -42.67 -64.76 6.13
CA LYS A 175 -42.33 -63.75 7.14
C LYS A 175 -41.86 -64.40 8.45
N LYS A 176 -42.62 -65.37 8.98
CA LYS A 176 -42.25 -66.10 10.20
C LYS A 176 -40.92 -66.85 10.05
N PHE A 177 -40.63 -67.42 8.87
CA PHE A 177 -39.31 -68.02 8.59
C PHE A 177 -38.18 -66.99 8.51
N ASP A 178 -38.36 -65.87 7.81
CA ASP A 178 -37.37 -64.80 7.70
C ASP A 178 -37.05 -64.17 9.07
N ASP A 179 -38.04 -64.08 9.96
CA ASP A 179 -37.89 -63.64 11.35
C ASP A 179 -37.13 -64.68 12.20
N ILE A 180 -37.48 -65.98 12.10
CA ILE A 180 -36.82 -67.08 12.83
C ILE A 180 -35.34 -67.22 12.42
N PHE A 181 -35.05 -67.22 11.12
CA PHE A 181 -33.69 -67.39 10.59
C PHE A 181 -32.89 -66.07 10.49
N SER A 182 -33.52 -64.91 10.71
CA SER A 182 -32.88 -63.58 10.63
C SER A 182 -32.15 -63.28 9.30
N ALA A 183 -32.51 -63.98 8.21
CA ALA A 183 -31.78 -63.96 6.93
C ALA A 183 -31.69 -62.54 6.33
N THR A 184 -32.71 -61.71 6.56
CA THR A 184 -32.82 -60.31 6.09
C THR A 184 -31.65 -59.41 6.53
N LYS A 185 -30.96 -59.74 7.64
CA LYS A 185 -29.78 -58.97 8.11
C LYS A 185 -28.61 -59.08 7.14
N TYR A 186 -28.32 -60.27 6.64
CA TYR A 186 -27.22 -60.51 5.71
C TYR A 186 -27.49 -59.91 4.33
N THR A 187 -28.74 -59.99 3.85
CA THR A 187 -29.16 -59.35 2.59
C THR A 187 -28.93 -57.83 2.63
N LYS A 188 -29.36 -57.16 3.70
CA LYS A 188 -29.16 -55.71 3.89
C LYS A 188 -27.67 -55.34 3.99
N ALA A 189 -26.86 -56.14 4.69
CA ALA A 189 -25.42 -55.91 4.76
C ALA A 189 -24.75 -55.97 3.37
N LEU A 190 -25.13 -56.96 2.54
CA LEU A 190 -24.66 -57.08 1.16
C LEU A 190 -25.10 -55.91 0.26
N GLU A 191 -26.31 -55.39 0.43
CA GLU A 191 -26.78 -54.19 -0.29
C GLU A 191 -25.95 -52.95 0.06
N VAL A 192 -25.65 -52.74 1.35
CA VAL A 192 -24.78 -51.64 1.81
C VAL A 192 -23.36 -51.78 1.24
N ILE A 193 -22.78 -52.98 1.27
CA ILE A 193 -21.44 -53.23 0.69
C ILE A 193 -21.42 -52.94 -0.82
N LYS A 194 -22.44 -53.39 -1.57
CA LYS A 194 -22.58 -53.10 -3.01
C LYS A 194 -22.69 -51.61 -3.29
N LYS A 195 -23.41 -50.87 -2.45
CA LYS A 195 -23.54 -49.40 -2.55
C LYS A 195 -22.19 -48.71 -2.34
N LEU A 196 -21.49 -49.03 -1.24
CA LEU A 196 -20.18 -48.45 -0.91
C LEU A 196 -19.13 -48.73 -2.01
N HIS A 197 -19.09 -49.94 -2.55
CA HIS A 197 -18.18 -50.28 -3.66
C HIS A 197 -18.46 -49.43 -4.92
N LYS A 198 -19.73 -49.14 -5.23
CA LYS A 198 -20.09 -48.28 -6.36
C LYS A 198 -19.66 -46.82 -6.12
N GLU A 199 -19.84 -46.32 -4.90
CA GLU A 199 -19.47 -44.96 -4.51
C GLU A 199 -17.95 -44.76 -4.57
N GLN A 200 -17.15 -45.68 -3.99
CA GLN A 200 -15.69 -45.64 -4.10
C GLN A 200 -15.20 -45.73 -5.56
N ALA A 201 -15.82 -46.57 -6.39
CA ALA A 201 -15.45 -46.67 -7.80
C ALA A 201 -15.74 -45.38 -8.61
N GLN A 202 -16.73 -44.58 -8.20
CA GLN A 202 -16.98 -43.25 -8.77
C GLN A 202 -15.96 -42.23 -8.25
N GLU A 203 -15.62 -42.27 -6.97
CA GLU A 203 -14.62 -41.37 -6.39
C GLU A 203 -13.23 -41.57 -7.01
N ILE A 204 -12.77 -42.81 -7.18
CA ILE A 204 -11.49 -43.14 -7.84
C ILE A 204 -11.45 -42.58 -9.26
N LYS A 205 -12.56 -42.61 -10.02
CA LYS A 205 -12.62 -42.00 -11.37
C LYS A 205 -12.48 -40.49 -11.29
N MET A 206 -13.13 -39.84 -10.33
CA MET A 206 -13.02 -38.38 -10.14
C MET A 206 -11.60 -37.97 -9.71
N GLN A 207 -10.97 -38.73 -8.81
CA GLN A 207 -9.60 -38.49 -8.37
C GLN A 207 -8.58 -38.66 -9.53
N LYS A 208 -8.75 -39.68 -10.39
CA LYS A 208 -7.93 -39.84 -11.60
C LYS A 208 -8.05 -38.65 -12.56
N LEU A 209 -9.27 -38.17 -12.82
CA LEU A 209 -9.49 -37.00 -13.68
C LEU A 209 -8.84 -35.73 -13.10
N LYS A 210 -8.93 -35.54 -11.78
CA LYS A 210 -8.24 -34.44 -11.08
C LYS A 210 -6.71 -34.54 -11.19
N LEU A 211 -6.16 -35.75 -11.11
CA LEU A 211 -4.72 -36.00 -11.24
C LEU A 211 -4.22 -35.68 -12.65
N GLU A 212 -4.94 -36.13 -13.70
CA GLU A 212 -4.63 -35.79 -15.10
C GLU A 212 -4.66 -34.27 -15.33
N HIS A 213 -5.70 -33.58 -14.84
CA HIS A 213 -5.79 -32.12 -14.94
C HIS A 213 -4.65 -31.40 -14.20
N SER A 214 -4.29 -31.86 -13.00
CA SER A 214 -3.16 -31.32 -12.25
C SER A 214 -1.83 -31.53 -12.96
N HIS A 215 -1.66 -32.66 -13.67
CA HIS A 215 -0.48 -32.92 -14.50
C HIS A 215 -0.40 -31.94 -15.68
N THR A 216 -1.52 -31.71 -16.39
CA THR A 216 -1.53 -30.73 -17.50
C THR A 216 -1.25 -29.31 -17.04
N LEU A 217 -1.75 -28.91 -15.86
CA LEU A 217 -1.45 -27.61 -15.26
C LEU A 217 0.02 -27.47 -14.87
N ARG A 218 0.61 -28.52 -14.28
CA ARG A 218 2.05 -28.57 -13.95
C ARG A 218 2.91 -28.44 -15.21
N ASP A 219 2.57 -29.17 -16.27
CA ASP A 219 3.33 -29.14 -17.53
C ASP A 219 3.20 -27.79 -18.26
N ALA A 220 2.05 -27.11 -18.13
CA ALA A 220 1.88 -25.74 -18.59
C ALA A 220 2.69 -24.73 -17.75
N ALA A 221 2.73 -24.91 -16.43
CA ALA A 221 3.53 -24.08 -15.53
C ALA A 221 5.04 -24.20 -15.81
N TYR A 222 5.55 -25.42 -16.05
CA TYR A 222 6.95 -25.61 -16.46
C TYR A 222 7.28 -24.90 -17.78
N LYS A 223 6.42 -25.00 -18.80
CA LYS A 223 6.62 -24.28 -20.08
C LYS A 223 6.62 -22.75 -19.91
N LEU A 224 5.77 -22.23 -19.02
CA LEU A 224 5.78 -20.81 -18.69
C LEU A 224 7.07 -20.41 -17.97
N GLN A 225 7.56 -21.25 -17.06
CA GLN A 225 8.81 -21.01 -16.34
C GLN A 225 10.03 -21.05 -17.28
N ASP A 226 10.13 -22.04 -18.18
CA ASP A 226 11.17 -22.10 -19.23
C ASP A 226 11.14 -20.83 -20.12
N SER A 227 9.95 -20.33 -20.45
CA SER A 227 9.80 -19.07 -21.20
C SER A 227 10.27 -17.86 -20.41
N ILE A 228 9.92 -17.77 -19.12
CA ILE A 228 10.37 -16.69 -18.24
C ILE A 228 11.90 -16.70 -18.11
N ASP A 229 12.52 -17.87 -17.91
CA ASP A 229 13.98 -17.98 -17.79
C ASP A 229 14.67 -17.58 -19.11
N HIS A 230 14.10 -17.96 -20.26
CA HIS A 230 14.59 -17.54 -21.58
C HIS A 230 14.46 -16.02 -21.81
N ASP A 231 13.30 -15.44 -21.50
CA ASP A 231 13.03 -14.01 -21.67
C ASP A 231 13.86 -13.16 -20.70
N THR A 232 14.11 -13.66 -19.48
CA THR A 232 15.00 -13.02 -18.49
C THR A 232 16.44 -13.02 -19.00
N HIS A 233 16.94 -14.14 -19.51
CA HIS A 233 18.27 -14.22 -20.12
C HIS A 233 18.43 -13.28 -21.32
N ASN A 234 17.41 -13.18 -22.18
CA ASN A 234 17.39 -12.22 -23.29
C ASN A 234 17.35 -10.77 -22.80
N SER A 235 16.58 -10.48 -21.74
CA SER A 235 16.53 -9.15 -21.11
C SER A 235 17.89 -8.72 -20.58
N ASP A 236 18.60 -9.59 -19.86
CA ASP A 236 19.92 -9.28 -19.30
C ASP A 236 20.99 -9.13 -20.39
N LYS A 237 20.92 -9.94 -21.47
CA LYS A 237 21.75 -9.75 -22.65
C LYS A 237 21.52 -8.39 -23.32
N LEU A 238 20.27 -7.94 -23.44
CA LEU A 238 19.92 -6.63 -23.98
C LEU A 238 20.38 -5.49 -23.05
N LYS A 239 20.24 -5.62 -21.72
CA LYS A 239 20.78 -4.64 -20.75
C LYS A 239 22.30 -4.49 -20.87
N ALA A 240 23.03 -5.59 -21.01
CA ALA A 240 24.48 -5.56 -21.20
C ALA A 240 24.88 -4.87 -22.53
N GLN A 241 24.09 -5.05 -23.58
CA GLN A 241 24.28 -4.32 -24.84
C GLN A 241 23.97 -2.83 -24.70
N ILE A 242 22.92 -2.45 -23.96
CA ILE A 242 22.59 -1.05 -23.67
C ILE A 242 23.73 -0.37 -22.89
N GLN A 243 24.21 -0.98 -21.79
CA GLN A 243 25.34 -0.44 -21.03
C GLN A 243 26.60 -0.23 -21.88
N LYS A 244 26.90 -1.14 -22.81
CA LYS A 244 28.03 -0.99 -23.73
C LYS A 244 27.84 0.18 -24.69
N LEU A 245 26.63 0.36 -25.23
CA LEU A 245 26.31 1.48 -26.11
C LEU A 245 26.31 2.82 -25.35
N ASP A 246 25.79 2.86 -24.12
CA ASP A 246 25.85 4.05 -23.26
C ASP A 246 27.30 4.47 -22.96
N GLN A 247 28.20 3.49 -22.75
CA GLN A 247 29.62 3.73 -22.56
C GLN A 247 30.30 4.26 -23.85
N GLU A 248 29.99 3.68 -25.01
CA GLU A 248 30.46 4.16 -26.31
C GLU A 248 29.96 5.59 -26.61
N ILE A 249 28.70 5.90 -26.28
CA ILE A 249 28.13 7.26 -26.39
C ILE A 249 28.86 8.23 -25.46
N ALA A 250 29.14 7.85 -24.20
CA ALA A 250 29.87 8.71 -23.27
C ALA A 250 31.31 9.01 -23.74
N GLU A 251 32.00 8.02 -24.31
CA GLU A 251 33.34 8.22 -24.91
C GLU A 251 33.29 9.17 -26.12
N ILE A 252 32.30 9.02 -27.00
CA ILE A 252 32.08 9.92 -28.14
C ILE A 252 31.77 11.34 -27.65
N GLN A 253 30.90 11.49 -26.64
CA GLN A 253 30.54 12.80 -26.08
C GLN A 253 31.76 13.51 -25.45
N MET A 254 32.64 12.77 -24.76
CA MET A 254 33.90 13.32 -24.26
C MET A 254 34.81 13.82 -25.39
N ARG A 255 34.92 13.07 -26.50
CA ARG A 255 35.69 13.50 -27.69
C ARG A 255 35.09 14.74 -28.34
N ILE A 256 33.76 14.82 -28.47
CA ILE A 256 33.07 16.02 -28.98
C ILE A 256 33.41 17.23 -28.11
N ASN A 257 33.26 17.13 -26.78
CA ASN A 257 33.57 18.22 -25.86
C ASN A 257 35.05 18.67 -25.94
N GLN A 258 35.98 17.72 -26.14
CA GLN A 258 37.40 18.04 -26.37
C GLN A 258 37.61 18.79 -27.70
N ILE A 259 36.99 18.34 -28.79
CA ILE A 259 37.07 19.00 -30.11
C ILE A 259 36.46 20.40 -30.05
N GLU A 260 35.31 20.59 -29.40
CA GLU A 260 34.68 21.90 -29.22
C GLU A 260 35.57 22.87 -28.43
N LYS A 261 36.27 22.38 -27.41
CA LYS A 261 37.26 23.18 -26.68
C LYS A 261 38.40 23.61 -27.60
N THR A 262 39.00 22.67 -28.35
CA THR A 262 40.05 22.96 -29.33
C THR A 262 39.59 23.98 -30.39
N ILE A 263 38.34 23.92 -30.85
CA ILE A 263 37.76 24.89 -31.79
C ILE A 263 37.63 26.29 -31.15
N LYS A 264 37.22 26.39 -29.87
CA LYS A 264 37.19 27.67 -29.15
C LYS A 264 38.60 28.26 -29.01
N ASP A 265 39.57 27.45 -28.62
CA ASP A 265 40.96 27.88 -28.43
C ASP A 265 41.59 28.32 -29.77
N LEU A 266 41.35 27.59 -30.86
CA LEU A 266 41.75 27.98 -32.22
C LEU A 266 41.12 29.30 -32.68
N ARG A 267 39.83 29.53 -32.40
CA ARG A 267 39.16 30.80 -32.73
C ARG A 267 39.79 31.97 -31.96
N ARG A 268 40.10 31.80 -30.68
CA ARG A 268 40.79 32.82 -29.88
C ARG A 268 42.16 33.16 -30.48
N LEU A 269 42.96 32.15 -30.79
CA LEU A 269 44.28 32.32 -31.42
C LEU A 269 44.18 33.03 -32.78
N HIS A 270 43.17 32.72 -33.58
CA HIS A 270 42.96 33.38 -34.87
C HIS A 270 42.62 34.87 -34.71
N GLU A 271 41.80 35.24 -33.71
CA GLU A 271 41.49 36.64 -33.40
C GLU A 271 42.74 37.39 -32.89
N GLU A 272 43.57 36.74 -32.05
CA GLU A 272 44.85 37.28 -31.57
C GLU A 272 45.85 37.52 -32.72
N VAL A 273 46.00 36.56 -33.65
CA VAL A 273 46.84 36.72 -34.85
C VAL A 273 46.34 37.87 -35.71
N ARG A 274 45.03 37.98 -35.93
CA ARG A 274 44.42 39.07 -36.71
C ARG A 274 44.62 40.45 -36.05
N LEU A 275 44.60 40.53 -34.72
CA LEU A 275 44.96 41.73 -33.97
C LEU A 275 46.45 42.09 -34.14
N LEU A 276 47.35 41.10 -34.16
CA LEU A 276 48.78 41.32 -34.41
C LEU A 276 49.07 41.72 -35.86
N GLU A 277 48.38 41.15 -36.84
CA GLU A 277 48.49 41.52 -38.26
C GLU A 277 48.00 42.95 -38.51
N THR A 278 46.86 43.34 -37.95
CA THR A 278 46.35 44.72 -38.06
C THR A 278 47.26 45.72 -37.32
N LYS A 279 47.82 45.35 -36.17
CA LYS A 279 48.83 46.16 -35.46
C LYS A 279 50.12 46.29 -36.27
N ARG A 280 50.59 45.22 -36.92
CA ARG A 280 51.75 45.25 -37.83
C ARG A 280 51.49 46.11 -39.07
N SER A 281 50.31 46.00 -39.69
CA SER A 281 49.91 46.80 -40.85
C SER A 281 49.84 48.30 -40.53
N THR A 282 49.26 48.66 -39.38
CA THR A 282 49.18 50.07 -38.93
C THR A 282 50.55 50.64 -38.57
N LEU A 283 51.42 49.88 -37.90
CA LEU A 283 52.80 50.29 -37.64
C LEU A 283 53.62 50.44 -38.94
N PHE A 284 53.47 49.52 -39.89
CA PHE A 284 54.13 49.61 -41.21
C PHE A 284 53.68 50.85 -41.99
N SER A 285 52.37 51.12 -42.02
CA SER A 285 51.83 52.35 -42.63
C SER A 285 52.34 53.63 -41.95
N LEU A 286 52.48 53.61 -40.62
CA LEU A 286 53.06 54.73 -39.87
C LEU A 286 54.55 54.93 -40.18
N GLN A 287 55.30 53.83 -40.33
CA GLN A 287 56.71 53.84 -40.74
C GLN A 287 56.86 54.42 -42.16
N GLU A 288 56.06 53.99 -43.13
CA GLU A 288 56.06 54.58 -44.48
C GLU A 288 55.72 56.07 -44.46
N GLN A 289 54.74 56.50 -43.64
CA GLN A 289 54.43 57.92 -43.47
C GLN A 289 55.52 58.73 -42.76
N GLN A 290 56.37 58.10 -41.95
CA GLN A 290 57.53 58.74 -41.34
C GLN A 290 58.70 58.84 -42.32
N TYR A 291 58.98 57.77 -43.08
CA TYR A 291 59.97 57.78 -44.15
C TYR A 291 59.61 58.80 -45.24
N ALA A 292 58.35 58.90 -45.66
CA ALA A 292 57.88 59.89 -46.63
C ALA A 292 57.92 61.36 -46.11
N LYS A 293 58.26 61.58 -44.84
CA LYS A 293 58.49 62.93 -44.25
C LYS A 293 59.96 63.27 -44.08
N LEU A 294 60.87 62.31 -44.23
CA LEU A 294 62.31 62.58 -44.30
C LEU A 294 62.58 63.20 -45.68
N THR A 295 63.19 64.39 -45.70
CA THR A 295 63.32 65.19 -46.92
C THR A 295 64.70 65.03 -47.59
N GLU A 296 65.70 64.54 -46.86
CA GLU A 296 67.06 64.30 -47.35
C GLU A 296 67.62 62.99 -46.72
N GLU A 297 68.34 62.19 -47.51
CA GLU A 297 69.25 61.16 -47.01
C GLU A 297 70.59 61.82 -46.67
N ASN A 298 71.13 61.53 -45.48
CA ASN A 298 72.36 62.18 -45.01
C ASN A 298 73.58 61.31 -45.39
N GLU A 299 74.42 61.79 -46.29
CA GLU A 299 75.57 61.04 -46.85
C GLU A 299 76.89 61.21 -46.04
N ASP A 300 76.84 61.81 -44.86
CA ASP A 300 78.03 62.06 -44.01
C ASP A 300 78.64 60.76 -43.43
N THR A 301 79.95 60.74 -43.23
CA THR A 301 80.65 59.54 -42.74
C THR A 301 80.60 59.37 -41.21
N ASP A 302 80.59 58.12 -40.74
CA ASP A 302 80.45 57.74 -39.30
C ASP A 302 81.44 58.47 -38.37
N GLU A 303 82.63 58.82 -38.85
CA GLU A 303 83.67 59.50 -38.07
C GLU A 303 83.34 61.00 -37.86
N GLU A 304 82.71 61.66 -38.84
CA GLU A 304 82.23 63.03 -38.74
C GLU A 304 80.97 63.11 -37.86
N LEU A 305 80.09 62.11 -37.97
CA LEU A 305 78.93 61.91 -37.09
C LEU A 305 79.34 61.68 -35.64
N MET A 306 80.40 60.90 -35.37
CA MET A 306 80.93 60.71 -34.01
C MET A 306 81.58 62.00 -33.45
N GLU A 307 82.25 62.81 -34.26
CA GLU A 307 82.82 64.08 -33.78
C GLU A 307 81.71 65.13 -33.50
N TRP A 308 80.64 65.13 -34.31
CA TRP A 308 79.41 65.87 -34.02
C TRP A 308 78.75 65.36 -32.74
N GLN A 309 78.59 64.05 -32.57
CA GLN A 309 78.02 63.47 -31.35
C GLN A 309 78.83 63.87 -30.11
N ALA A 310 80.16 63.81 -30.15
CA ALA A 310 81.00 64.20 -29.02
C ALA A 310 80.86 65.70 -28.67
N LYS A 311 80.84 66.59 -29.66
CA LYS A 311 80.61 68.04 -29.46
C LYS A 311 79.18 68.31 -28.98
N PHE A 312 78.19 67.55 -29.47
CA PHE A 312 76.80 67.68 -29.10
C PHE A 312 76.53 67.12 -27.69
N GLU A 313 77.18 66.02 -27.29
CA GLU A 313 77.17 65.47 -25.92
C GLU A 313 77.86 66.41 -24.93
N GLN A 314 78.97 67.05 -25.30
CA GLN A 314 79.61 68.07 -24.45
C GLN A 314 78.69 69.28 -24.25
N ASN A 315 78.02 69.76 -25.31
CA ASN A 315 77.00 70.80 -25.22
C ASN A 315 75.75 70.35 -24.44
N LEU A 316 75.28 69.11 -24.62
CA LEU A 316 74.20 68.50 -23.83
C LEU A 316 74.57 68.37 -22.36
N GLY A 317 75.83 68.07 -22.03
CA GLY A 317 76.34 68.05 -20.66
C GLY A 317 76.30 69.44 -20.03
N ALA A 318 76.80 70.46 -20.74
CA ALA A 318 76.73 71.85 -20.30
C ALA A 318 75.29 72.38 -20.17
N LEU A 319 74.41 72.00 -21.09
CA LEU A 319 72.97 72.29 -21.05
C LEU A 319 72.27 71.55 -19.90
N ARG A 320 72.55 70.25 -19.67
CA ARG A 320 72.02 69.48 -18.53
C ARG A 320 72.47 70.07 -17.19
N ILE A 321 73.71 70.55 -17.07
CA ILE A 321 74.15 71.25 -15.85
C ILE A 321 73.36 72.56 -15.65
N LYS A 322 73.11 73.32 -16.72
CA LYS A 322 72.25 74.53 -16.67
C LYS A 322 70.79 74.21 -16.38
N ILE A 323 70.23 73.14 -16.96
CA ILE A 323 68.87 72.66 -16.74
C ILE A 323 68.72 72.19 -15.29
N ASN A 324 69.56 71.27 -14.81
CA ASN A 324 69.52 70.79 -13.42
C ASN A 324 69.71 71.94 -12.41
N LYS A 325 70.50 72.98 -12.74
CA LYS A 325 70.59 74.18 -11.92
C LYS A 325 69.28 74.99 -11.97
N GLY A 326 68.74 75.24 -13.16
CA GLY A 326 67.47 75.92 -13.35
C GLY A 326 66.27 75.20 -12.70
N GLU A 327 66.25 73.86 -12.71
CA GLU A 327 65.24 73.03 -12.05
C GLU A 327 65.37 73.10 -10.52
N ARG A 328 66.59 73.17 -9.97
CA ARG A 328 66.80 73.43 -8.53
C ARG A 328 66.37 74.85 -8.17
N ASP A 329 66.83 75.85 -8.92
CA ASP A 329 66.46 77.26 -8.71
C ASP A 329 64.92 77.42 -8.82
N LEU A 330 64.27 76.70 -9.74
CA LEU A 330 62.81 76.67 -9.91
C LEU A 330 62.10 75.91 -8.76
N ALA A 331 62.65 74.80 -8.28
CA ALA A 331 62.10 74.07 -7.13
C ALA A 331 62.22 74.88 -5.83
N ASP A 332 63.33 75.58 -5.63
CA ASP A 332 63.54 76.49 -4.50
C ASP A 332 62.59 77.69 -4.60
N GLN A 333 62.45 78.31 -5.77
CA GLN A 333 61.46 79.38 -6.01
C GLN A 333 60.01 78.89 -5.82
N THR A 334 59.67 77.67 -6.27
CA THR A 334 58.34 77.08 -6.08
C THR A 334 58.07 76.82 -4.60
N THR A 335 59.06 76.32 -3.86
CA THR A 335 58.97 76.13 -2.40
C THR A 335 58.81 77.48 -1.68
N GLN A 336 59.52 78.52 -2.14
CA GLN A 336 59.39 79.88 -1.62
C GLN A 336 58.00 80.47 -1.91
N ILE A 337 57.46 80.23 -3.10
CA ILE A 337 56.09 80.58 -3.50
C ILE A 337 55.08 79.83 -2.63
N ASP A 338 55.27 78.55 -2.34
CA ASP A 338 54.38 77.79 -1.44
C ASP A 338 54.43 78.27 0.00
N ILE A 339 55.59 78.67 0.51
CA ILE A 339 55.74 79.28 1.84
C ILE A 339 55.04 80.65 1.86
N LEU A 340 55.18 81.46 0.81
CA LEU A 340 54.52 82.76 0.68
C LEU A 340 53.00 82.61 0.50
N ASN A 341 52.53 81.63 -0.28
CA ASN A 341 51.12 81.30 -0.46
C ASN A 341 50.50 80.79 0.85
N LYS A 342 51.22 79.97 1.63
CA LYS A 342 50.78 79.57 2.98
C LYS A 342 50.64 80.79 3.90
N LYS A 343 51.59 81.73 3.89
CA LYS A 343 51.47 83.00 4.63
C LYS A 343 50.31 83.86 4.12
N TYR A 344 50.17 84.04 2.82
CA TYR A 344 49.10 84.82 2.20
C TYR A 344 47.72 84.24 2.54
N ASN A 345 47.56 82.92 2.43
CA ASN A 345 46.32 82.24 2.81
C ASN A 345 46.05 82.36 4.31
N GLN A 346 47.09 82.30 5.16
CA GLN A 346 46.93 82.54 6.60
C GLN A 346 46.45 83.96 6.90
N GLU A 347 46.99 84.98 6.21
CA GLU A 347 46.51 86.36 6.37
C GLU A 347 45.12 86.58 5.77
N CYS A 348 44.78 85.94 4.64
CA CYS A 348 43.41 85.94 4.12
C CYS A 348 42.42 85.29 5.09
N VAL A 349 42.80 84.24 5.82
CA VAL A 349 41.99 83.66 6.90
C VAL A 349 41.89 84.61 8.10
N ASN A 350 42.96 85.33 8.45
CA ASN A 350 42.93 86.33 9.52
C ASN A 350 42.02 87.52 9.17
N ILE A 351 42.12 88.04 7.94
CA ILE A 351 41.24 89.09 7.40
C ILE A 351 39.80 88.59 7.35
N GLY A 352 39.57 87.37 6.88
CA GLY A 352 38.24 86.73 6.87
C GLY A 352 37.64 86.59 8.27
N LYS A 353 38.45 86.25 9.28
CA LYS A 353 38.03 86.24 10.69
C LYS A 353 37.68 87.64 11.19
N GLN A 354 38.55 88.63 10.99
CA GLN A 354 38.30 90.00 11.45
C GLN A 354 37.08 90.62 10.76
N GLN A 355 36.87 90.34 9.48
CA GLN A 355 35.67 90.75 8.75
C GLN A 355 34.43 90.03 9.28
N ALA A 356 34.48 88.72 9.53
CA ALA A 356 33.38 87.97 10.12
C ALA A 356 33.06 88.43 11.56
N GLU A 357 34.05 88.81 12.36
CA GLU A 357 33.87 89.39 13.70
C GLU A 357 33.26 90.80 13.62
N ALA A 358 33.64 91.63 12.64
CA ALA A 358 33.05 92.94 12.39
C ALA A 358 31.59 92.85 11.87
N ASP A 359 31.33 91.92 10.95
CA ASP A 359 29.99 91.65 10.42
C ASP A 359 29.08 91.03 11.49
N ALA A 360 29.62 90.14 12.33
CA ALA A 360 28.91 89.63 13.52
C ALA A 360 28.59 90.75 14.50
N PHE A 361 29.52 91.66 14.80
CA PHE A 361 29.27 92.81 15.67
C PHE A 361 28.16 93.73 15.09
N SER A 362 28.21 94.01 13.79
CA SER A 362 27.18 94.78 13.06
C SER A 362 25.81 94.10 13.08
N ALA A 363 25.77 92.76 12.93
CA ALA A 363 24.56 91.97 13.07
C ALA A 363 24.02 92.02 14.51
N THR A 364 24.87 91.82 15.52
CA THR A 364 24.50 91.90 16.94
C THR A 364 24.02 93.29 17.33
N GLU A 365 24.57 94.37 16.77
CA GLU A 365 24.06 95.72 17.03
C GLU A 365 22.66 95.94 16.43
N LYS A 366 22.41 95.45 15.21
CA LYS A 366 21.07 95.47 14.60
C LYS A 366 20.08 94.61 15.41
N GLU A 367 20.52 93.44 15.86
CA GLU A 367 19.71 92.51 16.64
C GLU A 367 19.40 93.08 18.04
N ARG A 368 20.38 93.67 18.73
CA ARG A 368 20.18 94.44 19.98
C ARG A 368 19.13 95.52 19.80
N ASN A 369 19.26 96.34 18.74
CA ASN A 369 18.34 97.44 18.48
C ASN A 369 16.92 96.91 18.16
N ALA A 370 16.80 95.80 17.42
CA ALA A 370 15.53 95.14 17.15
C ALA A 370 14.91 94.52 18.42
N MET A 371 15.70 93.83 19.25
CA MET A 371 15.24 93.26 20.53
C MET A 371 14.79 94.34 21.52
N ILE A 372 15.50 95.46 21.63
CA ILE A 372 15.06 96.59 22.47
C ILE A 372 13.73 97.16 21.95
N GLN A 373 13.59 97.35 20.64
CA GLN A 373 12.32 97.77 20.03
C GLN A 373 11.19 96.74 20.25
N GLN A 374 11.50 95.44 20.26
CA GLN A 374 10.53 94.38 20.49
C GLN A 374 10.12 94.27 21.97
N LEU A 375 11.07 94.26 22.91
CA LEU A 375 10.81 94.28 24.36
C LEU A 375 9.92 95.47 24.78
N PHE A 376 10.13 96.64 24.17
CA PHE A 376 9.29 97.81 24.46
C PHE A 376 7.87 97.69 23.89
N ARG A 377 7.66 96.97 22.77
CA ARG A 377 6.33 96.63 22.25
C ARG A 377 5.64 95.58 23.12
N ASP A 378 6.31 94.45 23.35
CA ASP A 378 5.72 93.24 23.94
C ASP A 378 5.35 93.45 25.42
N TYR A 379 6.02 94.38 26.12
CA TYR A 379 5.77 94.71 27.54
C TYR A 379 5.22 96.13 27.78
N ASN A 380 4.76 96.85 26.74
CA ASN A 380 4.12 98.18 26.84
C ASN A 380 4.97 99.25 27.56
N LEU A 381 6.28 99.32 27.28
CA LEU A 381 7.23 100.22 27.98
C LEU A 381 7.45 101.59 27.30
N GLY A 382 6.68 101.90 26.25
CA GLY A 382 6.70 103.18 25.52
C GLY A 382 7.23 103.07 24.08
N SER A 383 7.20 104.17 23.33
CA SER A 383 7.69 104.21 21.95
C SER A 383 9.22 104.39 21.87
N VAL A 384 9.83 103.74 20.87
CA VAL A 384 11.29 103.71 20.65
C VAL A 384 11.60 104.24 19.25
N GLY A 385 12.62 105.10 19.12
CA GLY A 385 13.05 105.71 17.86
C GLY A 385 13.76 104.74 16.91
N LEU A 386 13.83 105.13 15.62
CA LEU A 386 14.32 104.29 14.52
C LEU A 386 15.85 104.07 14.49
N SER A 387 16.64 104.87 15.20
CA SER A 387 18.04 104.57 15.47
C SER A 387 18.38 104.82 16.94
N LEU A 388 19.09 103.87 17.54
CA LEU A 388 19.49 103.90 18.94
C LEU A 388 21.01 104.06 19.03
N SER A 389 21.46 105.20 19.56
CA SER A 389 22.85 105.37 20.01
C SER A 389 23.15 104.41 21.17
N HIS A 390 24.41 104.00 21.34
CA HIS A 390 24.83 103.07 22.40
C HIS A 390 24.39 103.54 23.80
N ASP A 391 24.51 104.84 24.12
CA ASP A 391 24.04 105.41 25.39
C ASP A 391 22.51 105.38 25.54
N ALA A 392 21.77 105.60 24.45
CA ALA A 392 20.31 105.57 24.46
C ALA A 392 19.77 104.14 24.63
N ALA A 393 20.43 103.16 23.99
CA ALA A 393 20.18 101.74 24.22
C ALA A 393 20.44 101.38 25.69
N THR A 394 21.57 101.80 26.26
CA THR A 394 21.96 101.51 27.65
C THR A 394 20.95 102.08 28.67
N GLN A 395 20.46 103.32 28.48
CA GLN A 395 19.39 103.87 29.31
C GLN A 395 18.07 103.11 29.17
N MET A 396 17.68 102.70 27.96
CA MET A 396 16.47 101.90 27.75
C MET A 396 16.58 100.50 28.37
N THR A 397 17.74 99.86 28.28
CA THR A 397 18.04 98.58 28.95
C THR A 397 17.95 98.74 30.47
N SER A 398 18.49 99.81 31.07
CA SER A 398 18.39 100.05 32.52
C SER A 398 16.94 100.16 33.02
N ARG A 399 16.00 100.58 32.16
CA ARG A 399 14.57 100.65 32.46
C ARG A 399 13.90 99.28 32.41
N ALA A 400 14.33 98.41 31.49
CA ALA A 400 13.95 97.01 31.44
C ALA A 400 14.57 96.21 32.61
N GLU A 401 15.80 96.53 33.03
CA GLU A 401 16.50 95.89 34.15
C GLU A 401 15.80 96.08 35.51
N VAL A 402 15.11 97.19 35.74
CA VAL A 402 14.29 97.38 36.95
C VAL A 402 13.14 96.36 36.98
N ARG A 403 12.47 96.15 35.84
CA ARG A 403 11.40 95.15 35.72
C ARG A 403 11.96 93.73 35.74
N LEU A 404 13.15 93.52 35.19
CA LEU A 404 13.89 92.26 35.26
C LEU A 404 14.32 91.93 36.70
N LYS A 405 14.67 92.92 37.54
CA LYS A 405 14.99 92.70 38.97
C LYS A 405 13.79 92.21 39.79
N GLU A 406 12.57 92.63 39.45
CA GLU A 406 11.35 92.07 40.06
C GLU A 406 11.12 90.61 39.66
N LEU A 407 11.37 90.27 38.38
CA LEU A 407 11.25 88.89 37.86
C LEU A 407 12.40 87.97 38.27
N MET A 408 13.63 88.48 38.39
CA MET A 408 14.80 87.68 38.78
C MET A 408 14.74 87.27 40.25
N LYS A 409 14.11 88.04 41.13
CA LYS A 409 13.90 87.62 42.53
C LYS A 409 13.03 86.35 42.65
N ASP A 410 12.10 86.13 41.71
CA ASP A 410 11.25 84.92 41.65
C ASP A 410 11.91 83.72 40.93
N VAL A 411 13.07 83.96 40.30
CA VAL A 411 13.89 82.97 39.59
C VAL A 411 15.12 82.55 40.41
N ASP A 412 15.74 83.45 41.17
CA ASP A 412 16.93 83.16 41.98
C ASP A 412 16.62 82.16 43.10
N ASP A 413 15.47 82.30 43.76
CA ASP A 413 14.92 81.33 44.73
C ASP A 413 14.66 79.93 44.12
N LYS A 414 14.57 79.82 42.79
CA LYS A 414 14.40 78.54 42.07
C LYS A 414 15.72 78.04 41.44
N LYS A 415 16.69 78.91 41.17
CA LYS A 415 17.95 78.56 40.49
C LYS A 415 19.03 78.07 41.44
N HIS A 416 19.04 78.54 42.69
CA HIS A 416 19.93 78.01 43.73
C HIS A 416 19.69 76.52 44.06
N VAL A 417 18.52 75.96 43.71
CA VAL A 417 18.23 74.52 43.80
C VAL A 417 18.84 73.74 42.63
N GLY A 418 18.79 74.28 41.40
CA GLY A 418 19.25 73.60 40.19
C GLY A 418 20.77 73.55 40.00
N GLU A 419 21.50 74.57 40.44
CA GLU A 419 22.96 74.62 40.27
C GLU A 419 23.72 73.65 41.21
N ALA A 420 23.05 73.14 42.25
CA ALA A 420 23.53 72.01 43.05
C ALA A 420 23.34 70.64 42.37
N GLU A 421 22.42 70.51 41.40
CA GLU A 421 22.13 69.25 40.71
C GLU A 421 22.97 69.06 39.44
N VAL A 422 23.30 70.13 38.70
CA VAL A 422 24.20 70.03 37.53
C VAL A 422 25.59 69.49 37.92
N SER A 423 26.08 69.82 39.11
CA SER A 423 27.33 69.25 39.66
C SER A 423 27.23 67.73 39.95
N LYS A 424 26.03 67.21 40.27
CA LYS A 424 25.78 65.76 40.38
C LYS A 424 25.70 65.09 39.00
N VAL A 425 25.05 65.73 38.03
CA VAL A 425 24.94 65.22 36.65
C VAL A 425 26.33 65.07 36.02
N TRP A 426 27.26 65.98 36.28
CA TRP A 426 28.62 65.86 35.73
C TRP A 426 29.40 64.65 36.28
N LYS A 427 29.24 64.30 37.57
CA LYS A 427 29.78 63.05 38.15
C LYS A 427 29.09 61.78 37.60
N LEU A 428 27.83 61.87 37.19
CA LEU A 428 27.14 60.78 36.51
C LEU A 428 27.61 60.60 35.06
N VAL A 429 27.95 61.69 34.35
CA VAL A 429 28.56 61.62 33.01
C VAL A 429 29.94 60.94 33.08
N GLU A 430 30.77 61.28 34.06
CA GLU A 430 32.09 60.66 34.27
C GLU A 430 31.99 59.15 34.58
N ALA A 431 30.99 58.75 35.38
CA ALA A 431 30.65 57.34 35.61
C ALA A 431 30.12 56.64 34.33
N ASN A 432 29.32 57.32 33.52
CA ASN A 432 28.80 56.78 32.26
C ASN A 432 29.90 56.61 31.22
N SER A 433 30.91 57.49 31.17
CA SER A 433 32.08 57.33 30.29
C SER A 433 32.92 56.10 30.65
N ARG A 434 33.05 55.76 31.95
CA ARG A 434 33.65 54.47 32.36
C ARG A 434 32.79 53.27 31.95
N LYS A 435 31.46 53.38 32.10
CA LYS A 435 30.51 52.36 31.66
C LYS A 435 30.48 52.20 30.13
N LEU A 436 30.72 53.27 29.38
CA LEU A 436 30.86 53.26 27.92
C LEU A 436 32.12 52.49 27.50
N SER A 437 33.23 52.65 28.24
CA SER A 437 34.47 51.88 28.02
C SER A 437 34.29 50.39 28.35
N GLU A 438 33.59 50.07 29.45
CA GLU A 438 33.25 48.69 29.81
C GLU A 438 32.29 48.04 28.79
N LEU A 439 31.30 48.79 28.32
CA LEU A 439 30.42 48.39 27.22
C LEU A 439 31.16 48.27 25.89
N GLN A 440 32.15 49.10 25.58
CA GLN A 440 33.02 48.93 24.41
C GLN A 440 33.85 47.64 24.50
N GLY A 441 34.29 47.23 25.70
CA GLY A 441 34.90 45.93 25.93
C GLY A 441 33.94 44.76 25.71
N GLN A 442 32.69 44.86 26.17
CA GLN A 442 31.64 43.87 25.91
C GLN A 442 31.19 43.86 24.44
N LEU A 443 31.23 45.01 23.75
CA LEU A 443 30.89 45.16 22.34
C LEU A 443 32.03 44.65 21.45
N ALA A 444 33.29 44.72 21.88
CA ALA A 444 34.39 43.98 21.25
C ALA A 444 34.22 42.46 21.42
N ALA A 445 33.81 41.98 22.60
CA ALA A 445 33.49 40.57 22.81
C ALA A 445 32.28 40.09 21.97
N LYS A 446 31.27 40.96 21.77
CA LYS A 446 30.15 40.69 20.86
C LYS A 446 30.51 40.81 19.38
N ARG A 447 31.40 41.72 18.99
CA ARG A 447 31.97 41.77 17.62
C ARG A 447 32.73 40.50 17.27
N LYS A 448 33.41 39.88 18.24
CA LYS A 448 34.01 38.55 18.02
C LYS A 448 32.96 37.44 17.82
N SER A 449 31.79 37.56 18.45
CA SER A 449 30.62 36.70 18.20
C SER A 449 29.87 37.06 16.91
N GLU A 450 30.09 38.27 16.37
CA GLU A 450 29.58 38.77 15.10
C GLU A 450 30.49 38.28 13.96
N GLU A 451 31.81 38.26 14.13
CA GLU A 451 32.78 37.61 13.22
C GLU A 451 32.48 36.12 13.01
N ASP A 452 32.12 35.38 14.07
CA ASP A 452 31.68 33.98 13.95
C ASP A 452 30.27 33.81 13.32
N MET A 453 29.49 34.89 13.19
CA MET A 453 28.30 34.95 12.33
C MET A 453 28.61 35.47 10.92
N GLN A 454 29.65 36.28 10.74
CA GLN A 454 30.16 36.75 9.45
C GLN A 454 30.73 35.58 8.63
N LYS A 455 31.29 34.56 9.28
CA LYS A 455 31.62 33.25 8.67
C LYS A 455 30.42 32.48 8.09
N ARG A 456 29.19 32.89 8.41
CA ARG A 456 27.95 32.39 7.79
C ARG A 456 27.34 33.37 6.77
N VAL A 457 28.06 34.47 6.52
CA VAL A 457 27.83 35.40 5.40
C VAL A 457 28.88 35.17 4.31
N GLU A 458 30.08 34.69 4.67
CA GLU A 458 31.12 34.15 3.76
C GLU A 458 30.64 32.98 2.86
N GLU A 459 29.43 32.44 3.06
CA GLU A 459 28.78 31.50 2.13
C GLU A 459 28.07 32.19 0.92
N ILE A 460 27.93 33.53 0.92
CA ILE A 460 27.17 34.28 -0.11
C ILE A 460 28.01 35.40 -0.78
N ASP A 461 29.27 35.60 -0.40
CA ASP A 461 30.24 36.44 -1.15
C ASP A 461 31.18 35.63 -2.08
N VAL A 462 30.88 34.33 -2.30
CA VAL A 462 31.64 33.43 -3.19
C VAL A 462 31.34 33.67 -4.69
N GLU A 463 30.31 34.46 -5.01
CA GLU A 463 29.96 34.82 -6.39
C GLU A 463 29.64 36.32 -6.56
N ILE A 464 30.68 37.17 -6.65
CA ILE A 464 30.80 38.28 -7.64
C ILE A 464 32.16 39.02 -7.51
N GLU A 465 32.72 39.41 -8.67
CA GLU A 465 33.81 40.39 -8.86
C GLU A 465 35.22 40.05 -8.35
N ASP A 466 35.82 39.08 -9.03
CA ASP A 466 36.87 39.35 -10.02
C ASP A 466 37.64 40.71 -9.96
N HIS A 467 38.97 40.58 -9.79
CA HIS A 467 40.06 41.42 -10.31
C HIS A 467 40.65 42.64 -9.55
N ALA A 468 41.99 42.75 -9.75
CA ALA A 468 42.93 43.86 -9.48
C ALA A 468 43.37 44.10 -8.00
N HIS A 469 44.66 44.29 -7.69
CA HIS A 469 45.88 44.25 -8.51
C HIS A 469 47.17 44.27 -7.61
N VAL A 470 48.30 43.71 -8.11
CA VAL A 470 49.70 44.22 -7.94
C VAL A 470 50.26 44.27 -6.49
N LYS A 471 51.43 43.76 -6.09
CA LYS A 471 52.72 43.29 -6.69
C LYS A 471 53.37 42.32 -5.64
N TYR A 472 54.59 41.78 -5.69
CA TYR A 472 55.79 41.85 -6.55
C TYR A 472 56.62 40.57 -6.28
N ASP A 473 57.29 39.98 -7.28
CA ASP A 473 58.77 39.87 -7.32
C ASP A 473 59.23 39.37 -8.71
N VAL A 474 60.47 39.67 -9.12
CA VAL A 474 60.98 39.45 -10.50
C VAL A 474 62.37 38.83 -10.50
N SER A 475 62.46 37.52 -10.78
CA SER A 475 63.64 36.86 -11.39
C SER A 475 63.38 35.35 -11.60
N GLY A 476 62.88 34.94 -12.78
CA GLY A 476 62.71 33.50 -13.06
C GLY A 476 61.84 33.08 -14.25
N LEU A 477 61.47 34.00 -15.16
CA LEU A 477 60.62 33.68 -16.33
C LEU A 477 61.43 33.35 -17.58
N ASP A 478 62.56 34.04 -17.81
CA ASP A 478 63.36 33.94 -19.04
C ASP A 478 63.95 32.53 -19.29
N GLU A 479 64.29 31.79 -18.21
CA GLU A 479 64.86 30.43 -18.32
C GLU A 479 63.82 29.38 -18.74
N LYS A 480 62.53 29.68 -18.58
CA LYS A 480 61.42 28.73 -18.78
C LYS A 480 60.82 28.80 -20.18
N GLU A 481 60.93 29.95 -20.83
CA GLU A 481 60.50 30.20 -22.21
C GLU A 481 61.30 29.33 -23.19
N LYS A 482 62.63 29.34 -23.05
CA LYS A 482 63.56 28.61 -23.92
C LYS A 482 63.38 27.08 -23.91
N GLN A 483 62.96 26.50 -22.79
CA GLN A 483 62.68 25.06 -22.68
C GLN A 483 61.35 24.64 -23.34
N LEU A 484 60.42 25.58 -23.54
CA LEU A 484 59.14 25.30 -24.20
C LEU A 484 59.26 25.37 -25.72
N GLU A 485 60.12 26.22 -26.28
CA GLU A 485 60.34 26.34 -27.73
C GLU A 485 60.89 25.04 -28.37
N GLU A 486 61.77 24.31 -27.68
CA GLU A 486 62.36 23.07 -28.20
C GLU A 486 61.33 21.91 -28.28
N GLU A 487 60.40 21.82 -27.33
CA GLU A 487 59.34 20.79 -27.33
C GLU A 487 58.21 21.13 -28.33
N VAL A 488 57.96 22.43 -28.61
CA VAL A 488 57.03 22.90 -29.66
C VAL A 488 57.46 22.41 -31.04
N ASN A 489 58.74 22.55 -31.41
CA ASN A 489 59.26 22.07 -32.69
C ASN A 489 59.12 20.54 -32.85
N ARG A 490 59.16 19.79 -31.76
CA ARG A 490 59.08 18.32 -31.75
C ARG A 490 57.65 17.77 -31.96
N GLN A 491 56.63 18.58 -31.70
CA GLN A 491 55.22 18.20 -31.90
C GLN A 491 54.68 18.66 -33.26
N SER A 492 55.19 19.78 -33.80
CA SER A 492 54.85 20.30 -35.13
C SER A 492 55.01 19.24 -36.25
N SER A 493 56.08 18.45 -36.20
CA SER A 493 56.37 17.41 -37.22
C SER A 493 55.45 16.18 -37.19
N LYS A 494 54.52 16.05 -36.22
CA LYS A 494 53.57 14.92 -36.16
C LYS A 494 52.21 15.23 -36.79
N LEU A 495 51.96 16.48 -37.17
CA LEU A 495 50.62 16.95 -37.55
C LEU A 495 50.27 16.81 -39.05
N SER A 496 51.22 16.49 -39.93
CA SER A 496 51.03 16.59 -41.39
C SER A 496 50.47 15.33 -42.08
N GLU A 497 50.03 14.29 -41.34
CA GLU A 497 49.79 12.96 -41.92
C GLU A 497 48.36 12.37 -41.78
N LYS A 498 47.37 13.09 -41.23
CA LYS A 498 46.00 12.53 -41.07
C LYS A 498 44.87 13.44 -41.54
N ASN A 499 44.08 12.92 -42.49
CA ASN A 499 42.91 13.55 -43.08
C ASN A 499 41.68 13.44 -42.14
N PHE A 500 41.64 14.27 -41.10
CA PHE A 500 40.53 14.29 -40.14
C PHE A 500 39.15 14.60 -40.76
N GLU A 501 39.11 15.39 -41.86
CA GLU A 501 37.89 15.69 -42.62
C GLU A 501 37.11 14.42 -43.02
N THR A 502 37.81 13.42 -43.57
CA THR A 502 37.20 12.15 -44.02
C THR A 502 36.71 11.27 -42.87
N GLU A 503 37.29 11.41 -41.68
CA GLU A 503 36.91 10.63 -40.50
C GLU A 503 35.63 11.20 -39.85
N ILE A 504 35.46 12.54 -39.90
CA ILE A 504 34.24 13.23 -39.45
C ILE A 504 33.03 12.88 -40.32
N ASP A 505 33.17 12.86 -41.65
CA ASP A 505 32.06 12.50 -42.55
C ASP A 505 31.64 11.03 -42.41
N ASN A 506 32.59 10.11 -42.21
CA ASN A 506 32.26 8.71 -41.92
C ASN A 506 31.43 8.56 -40.63
N LEU A 507 31.83 9.25 -39.54
CA LEU A 507 31.09 9.24 -38.28
C LEU A 507 29.66 9.83 -38.43
N ARG A 508 29.47 10.85 -39.27
CA ARG A 508 28.14 11.41 -39.56
C ARG A 508 27.23 10.42 -40.29
N VAL A 509 27.76 9.66 -41.25
CA VAL A 509 27.03 8.59 -41.94
C VAL A 509 26.65 7.46 -40.97
N GLU A 510 27.53 7.14 -40.01
CA GLU A 510 27.29 6.12 -39.00
C GLU A 510 26.22 6.51 -37.98
N ILE A 511 26.21 7.76 -37.50
CA ILE A 511 25.13 8.33 -36.68
C ILE A 511 23.78 8.22 -37.41
N TYR A 512 23.70 8.64 -38.68
CA TYR A 512 22.45 8.52 -39.45
C TYR A 512 21.97 7.07 -39.61
N ARG A 513 22.89 6.10 -39.77
CA ARG A 513 22.56 4.67 -39.78
C ARG A 513 21.97 4.21 -38.46
N LEU A 514 22.54 4.62 -37.32
CA LEU A 514 22.06 4.27 -36.00
C LEU A 514 20.67 4.84 -35.73
N GLU A 515 20.39 6.09 -36.11
CA GLU A 515 19.06 6.69 -36.00
C GLU A 515 17.98 5.92 -36.78
N GLN A 516 18.30 5.49 -38.01
CA GLN A 516 17.38 4.67 -38.81
C GLN A 516 17.15 3.29 -38.17
N ARG A 517 18.17 2.70 -37.56
CA ARG A 517 18.06 1.42 -36.84
C ARG A 517 17.19 1.54 -35.58
N ILE A 518 17.32 2.64 -34.84
CA ILE A 518 16.45 2.95 -33.68
C ILE A 518 14.99 3.12 -34.13
N LYS A 519 14.74 3.76 -35.29
CA LYS A 519 13.38 3.85 -35.87
C LYS A 519 12.81 2.50 -36.30
N SER A 520 13.63 1.58 -36.84
CA SER A 520 13.14 0.22 -37.16
C SER A 520 12.79 -0.58 -35.91
N LEU A 521 13.65 -0.53 -34.87
CA LEU A 521 13.44 -1.28 -33.62
C LEU A 521 12.22 -0.80 -32.84
N HIS A 522 11.91 0.51 -32.86
CA HIS A 522 10.67 1.03 -32.29
C HIS A 522 9.41 0.49 -33.00
N ARG A 523 9.41 0.43 -34.34
CA ARG A 523 8.30 -0.16 -35.11
C ARG A 523 8.13 -1.66 -34.82
N GLU A 524 9.22 -2.38 -34.63
CA GLU A 524 9.21 -3.80 -34.28
C GLU A 524 8.64 -4.04 -32.87
N LYS A 525 9.08 -3.25 -31.88
CA LYS A 525 8.49 -3.21 -30.53
C LYS A 525 6.98 -2.95 -30.58
N ASP A 526 6.54 -1.92 -31.30
CA ASP A 526 5.11 -1.57 -31.40
C ASP A 526 4.29 -2.63 -32.14
N GLY A 527 4.91 -3.36 -33.08
CA GLY A 527 4.35 -4.53 -33.74
C GLY A 527 4.14 -5.69 -32.76
N ILE A 528 5.17 -6.06 -31.99
CA ILE A 528 5.11 -7.11 -30.96
C ILE A 528 4.08 -6.77 -29.88
N ALA A 529 3.98 -5.49 -29.49
CA ALA A 529 2.98 -5.03 -28.53
C ALA A 529 1.54 -5.22 -29.04
N LYS A 530 1.27 -4.96 -30.32
CA LYS A 530 -0.02 -5.28 -30.94
C LYS A 530 -0.28 -6.78 -31.01
N GLU A 531 0.71 -7.56 -31.46
CA GLU A 531 0.58 -9.01 -31.59
C GLU A 531 0.34 -9.71 -30.23
N SER A 532 0.89 -9.15 -29.15
CA SER A 532 0.60 -9.56 -27.77
C SER A 532 -0.86 -9.31 -27.38
N VAL A 533 -1.41 -8.12 -27.68
CA VAL A 533 -2.83 -7.81 -27.44
C VAL A 533 -3.74 -8.71 -28.26
N ASP A 534 -3.41 -8.95 -29.54
CA ASP A 534 -4.18 -9.82 -30.43
C ASP A 534 -4.17 -11.29 -29.94
N ARG A 535 -3.03 -11.78 -29.40
CA ARG A 535 -2.97 -13.10 -28.74
C ARG A 535 -3.91 -13.20 -27.53
N VAL A 536 -3.90 -12.20 -26.65
CA VAL A 536 -4.78 -12.17 -25.46
C VAL A 536 -6.26 -12.18 -25.89
N GLN A 537 -6.63 -11.43 -26.92
CA GLN A 537 -8.00 -11.48 -27.47
C GLN A 537 -8.33 -12.83 -28.10
N LEU A 538 -7.38 -13.46 -28.80
CA LEU A 538 -7.56 -14.74 -29.47
C LEU A 538 -7.75 -15.89 -28.47
N ASP A 539 -7.03 -15.89 -27.36
CA ASP A 539 -7.22 -16.90 -26.30
C ASP A 539 -8.55 -16.69 -25.55
N LEU A 540 -8.95 -15.45 -25.26
CA LEU A 540 -10.30 -15.12 -24.78
C LEU A 540 -11.40 -15.64 -25.72
N LYS A 541 -11.22 -15.50 -27.04
CA LYS A 541 -12.17 -16.01 -28.04
C LYS A 541 -12.17 -17.52 -28.18
N ARG A 542 -11.04 -18.20 -27.95
CA ARG A 542 -10.97 -19.67 -27.85
C ARG A 542 -11.71 -20.18 -26.62
N GLU A 543 -11.57 -19.51 -25.47
CA GLU A 543 -12.29 -19.87 -24.25
C GLU A 543 -13.81 -19.68 -24.42
N GLU A 544 -14.26 -18.54 -24.96
CA GLU A 544 -15.66 -18.32 -25.36
C GLU A 544 -16.20 -19.41 -26.31
N LEU A 545 -15.38 -19.85 -27.27
CA LEU A 545 -15.77 -20.87 -28.25
C LEU A 545 -15.91 -22.25 -27.58
N ALA A 546 -14.94 -22.67 -26.77
CA ALA A 546 -15.00 -23.93 -26.03
C ALA A 546 -16.22 -23.98 -25.08
N ASP A 547 -16.53 -22.85 -24.44
CA ASP A 547 -17.66 -22.74 -23.52
C ASP A 547 -19.02 -22.76 -24.27
N ARG A 548 -19.10 -22.14 -25.46
CA ARG A 548 -20.25 -22.27 -26.37
C ARG A 548 -20.41 -23.70 -26.91
N GLU A 549 -19.32 -24.37 -27.30
CA GLU A 549 -19.37 -25.77 -27.72
C GLU A 549 -19.88 -26.69 -26.61
N LYS A 550 -19.43 -26.47 -25.37
CA LYS A 550 -19.86 -27.24 -24.20
C LYS A 550 -21.35 -27.04 -23.93
N LYS A 551 -21.84 -25.80 -23.98
CA LYS A 551 -23.28 -25.47 -23.89
C LYS A 551 -24.08 -26.12 -25.03
N MET A 552 -23.57 -26.08 -26.26
CA MET A 552 -24.22 -26.72 -27.41
C MET A 552 -24.28 -28.24 -27.27
N LYS A 553 -23.21 -28.89 -26.79
CA LYS A 553 -23.15 -30.33 -26.50
C LYS A 553 -24.14 -30.73 -25.39
N MET A 554 -24.30 -29.91 -24.35
CA MET A 554 -25.33 -30.13 -23.32
C MET A 554 -26.75 -30.06 -23.90
N ILE A 555 -27.08 -28.98 -24.61
CA ILE A 555 -28.41 -28.80 -25.24
C ILE A 555 -28.73 -29.95 -26.20
N LEU A 556 -27.72 -30.46 -26.93
CA LEU A 556 -27.85 -31.61 -27.82
C LEU A 556 -28.15 -32.92 -27.08
N GLU A 557 -27.49 -33.17 -25.94
CA GLU A 557 -27.70 -34.37 -25.13
C GLU A 557 -29.06 -34.32 -24.41
N ASP A 558 -29.44 -33.16 -23.86
CA ASP A 558 -30.73 -32.92 -23.19
C ASP A 558 -31.92 -33.12 -24.15
N ASN A 559 -31.78 -32.73 -25.41
CA ASN A 559 -32.84 -32.83 -26.43
C ASN A 559 -32.71 -34.08 -27.33
N LYS A 560 -31.75 -34.97 -27.06
CA LYS A 560 -31.37 -36.10 -27.91
C LYS A 560 -32.52 -37.02 -28.28
N ASP A 561 -33.37 -37.37 -27.32
CA ASP A 561 -34.48 -38.29 -27.56
C ASP A 561 -35.66 -37.60 -28.27
N SER A 562 -35.88 -36.29 -28.03
CA SER A 562 -36.81 -35.46 -28.81
C SER A 562 -36.37 -35.35 -30.28
N ILE A 563 -35.08 -35.13 -30.52
CA ILE A 563 -34.48 -35.06 -31.87
C ILE A 563 -34.60 -36.42 -32.58
N LYS A 564 -34.24 -37.54 -31.92
CA LYS A 564 -34.46 -38.90 -32.46
C LYS A 564 -35.92 -39.15 -32.81
N LYS A 565 -36.86 -38.74 -31.95
CA LYS A 565 -38.30 -38.94 -32.17
C LYS A 565 -38.80 -38.19 -33.41
N ALA A 566 -38.33 -36.96 -33.62
CA ALA A 566 -38.63 -36.18 -34.82
C ALA A 566 -37.98 -36.75 -36.09
N LEU A 567 -36.73 -37.21 -36.02
CA LEU A 567 -35.92 -37.72 -37.14
C LEU A 567 -35.98 -39.26 -37.31
N LYS A 568 -37.07 -39.89 -36.85
CA LYS A 568 -37.34 -41.34 -37.03
C LYS A 568 -36.16 -42.24 -36.62
N GLY A 569 -35.46 -41.87 -35.54
CA GLY A 569 -34.35 -42.62 -34.94
C GLY A 569 -32.94 -42.21 -35.38
N ARG A 570 -32.77 -41.30 -36.35
CA ARG A 570 -31.45 -40.81 -36.77
C ARG A 570 -30.99 -39.60 -35.92
N LEU A 571 -29.68 -39.49 -35.70
CA LEU A 571 -29.02 -38.26 -35.23
C LEU A 571 -28.19 -37.68 -36.40
N PRO A 572 -28.41 -36.42 -36.80
CA PRO A 572 -27.56 -35.72 -37.77
C PRO A 572 -26.18 -35.39 -37.19
N SER A 573 -25.21 -35.09 -38.07
CA SER A 573 -24.00 -34.37 -37.64
C SER A 573 -24.34 -32.94 -37.23
N ILE A 574 -23.56 -32.35 -36.32
CA ILE A 574 -23.79 -31.00 -35.78
C ILE A 574 -23.89 -29.94 -36.88
N GLU A 575 -23.07 -30.06 -37.93
CA GLU A 575 -23.05 -29.17 -39.09
C GLU A 575 -24.35 -29.23 -39.92
N ASN A 576 -24.95 -30.42 -40.04
CA ASN A 576 -26.17 -30.65 -40.84
C ASN A 576 -27.46 -30.54 -40.02
N LEU A 577 -27.36 -30.57 -38.68
CA LEU A 577 -28.49 -30.55 -37.74
C LEU A 577 -29.50 -29.43 -38.02
N LYS A 578 -29.03 -28.20 -38.28
CA LYS A 578 -29.89 -27.04 -38.57
C LYS A 578 -30.67 -27.22 -39.88
N LYS A 579 -30.06 -27.87 -40.88
CA LYS A 579 -30.68 -28.13 -42.18
C LYS A 579 -31.71 -29.25 -42.08
N GLU A 580 -31.35 -30.38 -41.48
CA GLU A 580 -32.25 -31.54 -41.32
C GLU A 580 -33.46 -31.25 -40.41
N ILE A 581 -33.27 -30.51 -39.31
CA ILE A 581 -34.40 -30.04 -38.49
C ILE A 581 -35.30 -29.07 -39.29
N GLY A 582 -34.70 -28.16 -40.08
CA GLY A 582 -35.46 -27.24 -40.94
C GLY A 582 -36.28 -27.96 -42.02
N ASP A 583 -35.72 -29.02 -42.63
CA ASP A 583 -36.42 -29.82 -43.64
C ASP A 583 -37.54 -30.66 -43.03
N VAL A 584 -37.38 -31.22 -41.83
CA VAL A 584 -38.48 -31.85 -41.08
C VAL A 584 -39.56 -30.82 -40.72
N PHE A 585 -39.17 -29.64 -40.25
CA PHE A 585 -40.14 -28.60 -39.88
C PHE A 585 -40.99 -28.19 -41.09
N ARG A 586 -40.36 -27.98 -42.26
CA ARG A 586 -41.04 -27.74 -43.54
C ARG A 586 -41.98 -28.88 -43.94
N GLN A 587 -41.56 -30.14 -43.83
CA GLN A 587 -42.44 -31.30 -44.11
C GLN A 587 -43.66 -31.33 -43.20
N VAL A 588 -43.50 -31.01 -41.91
CA VAL A 588 -44.61 -30.89 -40.95
C VAL A 588 -45.52 -29.72 -41.31
N THR A 589 -44.97 -28.56 -41.74
CA THR A 589 -45.81 -27.41 -42.14
C THR A 589 -46.61 -27.72 -43.41
N PHE A 590 -45.99 -28.37 -44.39
CA PHE A 590 -46.65 -28.76 -45.65
C PHE A 590 -47.74 -29.82 -45.45
N SER A 591 -47.57 -30.73 -44.49
CA SER A 591 -48.59 -31.73 -44.15
C SER A 591 -49.72 -31.18 -43.26
N PHE A 592 -49.46 -30.17 -42.44
CA PHE A 592 -50.52 -29.42 -41.74
C PHE A 592 -51.41 -28.64 -42.74
N LEU A 593 -50.80 -27.88 -43.65
CA LEU A 593 -51.52 -27.18 -44.74
C LEU A 593 -52.25 -28.15 -45.69
N GLY A 594 -51.71 -29.35 -45.89
CA GLY A 594 -52.38 -30.42 -46.64
C GLY A 594 -53.58 -31.06 -45.90
N SER A 595 -53.68 -30.96 -44.58
CA SER A 595 -54.76 -31.58 -43.80
C SER A 595 -55.92 -30.63 -43.47
N GLU A 596 -55.68 -29.31 -43.39
CA GLU A 596 -56.76 -28.31 -43.35
C GLU A 596 -57.59 -28.28 -44.64
N SER A 597 -56.98 -28.69 -45.77
CA SER A 597 -57.62 -28.80 -47.09
C SER A 597 -58.73 -29.87 -47.18
N CYS A 598 -58.94 -30.69 -46.14
CA CYS A 598 -59.96 -31.74 -46.10
C CYS A 598 -61.11 -31.52 -45.10
N ILE A 599 -61.17 -30.38 -44.41
CA ILE A 599 -62.20 -30.12 -43.37
C ILE A 599 -63.10 -28.89 -43.71
N LEU A 600 -62.75 -28.07 -44.71
CA LEU A 600 -63.55 -26.92 -45.14
C LEU A 600 -64.17 -27.11 -46.53
N SER A 601 -65.13 -28.04 -46.62
CA SER A 601 -65.99 -28.21 -47.82
C SER A 601 -67.48 -28.46 -47.49
N PHE A 602 -67.95 -27.96 -46.35
CA PHE A 602 -69.37 -27.87 -46.01
C PHE A 602 -69.63 -26.54 -45.30
N PHE A 603 -70.60 -25.76 -45.82
CA PHE A 603 -70.89 -24.36 -45.47
C PHE A 603 -69.78 -23.37 -45.93
N GLU A 604 -70.03 -22.30 -46.70
CA GLU A 604 -71.27 -21.59 -47.04
C GLU A 604 -71.39 -21.20 -48.54
N ASP A 605 -72.64 -21.13 -49.01
CA ASP A 605 -73.06 -20.56 -50.31
C ASP A 605 -73.41 -19.05 -50.11
N PRO A 606 -73.84 -18.22 -51.09
CA PRO A 606 -73.12 -16.99 -51.35
C PRO A 606 -73.96 -15.72 -51.13
N SER A 607 -73.33 -14.59 -50.79
CA SER A 607 -73.62 -13.26 -51.39
C SER A 607 -72.87 -12.09 -50.72
N GLN A 608 -72.36 -11.19 -51.56
CA GLN A 608 -72.27 -9.72 -51.36
C GLN A 608 -72.20 -9.21 -49.90
N LYS A 609 -71.04 -8.75 -49.41
CA LYS A 609 -70.33 -7.55 -49.88
C LYS A 609 -68.93 -7.44 -49.28
#